data_AF-A0A2S2QM28-F1
#
_entry.id   AF-A0A2S2QM28-F1
#
_cell.length_a   1.000
_cell.length_b   1.000
_cell.length_c   1.000
_cell.angle_alpha   90.00
_cell.angle_beta   90.00
_cell.angle_gamma   90.00
#
_symmetry.space_group_name_H-M   'P 1'
#
loop_
_entity.id
_entity.type
_entity.pdbx_description
1 polymer ?
#
loop_
_entity_poly.entity_id
_entity_poly.type
_entity_poly.pdbx_seq_one_letter_code
_entity_poly.pdbx_strand_id
1 'polypeptide(L)'
;KCGYKFLSSFKPKLNFSNICLNIIFVENKLIHFPCCEVIKQEFDNEFKFEHCITHIDELIVEFKRRFEEVELMRPQINLFNNLMSVEIEKQDPSLQLELCELQTDPFLSAKEIDVSFWKTLPVEKYLILRDFALKMFSMFGTTYICECTFSNLKHI
;
A
#
# COMPACT_ATOMS: atom_id res chain seq x y z
N LYS A 1 -0.17 -11.13 -6.90
CA LYS A 1 -0.26 -9.72 -7.35
C LYS A 1 0.51 -8.85 -6.36
N CYS A 2 1.53 -8.11 -6.81
CA CYS A 2 2.39 -7.30 -5.94
C CYS A 2 1.61 -6.14 -5.31
N GLY A 3 1.76 -5.93 -3.99
CA GLY A 3 1.08 -4.86 -3.25
C GLY A 3 1.45 -3.45 -3.69
N TYR A 4 2.51 -3.29 -4.49
CA TYR A 4 2.90 -1.99 -5.03
C TYR A 4 1.96 -1.46 -6.13
N LYS A 5 1.54 -2.30 -7.07
CA LYS A 5 0.51 -1.93 -8.06
C LYS A 5 -0.77 -1.48 -7.36
N PHE A 6 -1.08 -2.11 -6.22
CA PHE A 6 -2.21 -1.72 -5.40
C PHE A 6 -2.03 -0.31 -4.80
N LEU A 7 -0.90 -0.04 -4.11
CA LEU A 7 -0.61 1.28 -3.53
C LEU A 7 -0.67 2.41 -4.57
N SER A 8 -0.12 2.18 -5.77
CA SER A 8 -0.20 3.15 -6.86
C SER A 8 -1.63 3.43 -7.37
N SER A 9 -2.52 2.43 -7.27
CA SER A 9 -3.93 2.56 -7.67
C SER A 9 -4.84 3.12 -6.57
N PHE A 10 -4.38 3.10 -5.32
CA PHE A 10 -5.12 3.56 -4.15
C PHE A 10 -5.01 5.08 -3.97
N LYS A 11 -3.84 5.66 -4.21
CA LYS A 11 -3.58 7.12 -4.15
C LYS A 11 -4.60 7.97 -4.95
N PRO A 12 -4.90 7.69 -6.23
CA PRO A 12 -5.90 8.47 -6.97
C PRO A 12 -7.33 8.29 -6.44
N LYS A 13 -7.68 7.12 -5.87
CA LYS A 13 -9.02 6.88 -5.29
C LYS A 13 -9.23 7.72 -4.03
N LEU A 14 -8.21 7.82 -3.17
CA LEU A 14 -8.27 8.65 -1.98
C LEU A 14 -8.36 10.14 -2.33
N ASN A 15 -7.58 10.60 -3.32
CA ASN A 15 -7.67 11.98 -3.81
C ASN A 15 -9.06 12.30 -4.36
N PHE A 16 -9.69 11.35 -5.06
CA PHE A 16 -11.06 11.51 -5.55
C PHE A 16 -12.08 11.63 -4.40
N SER A 17 -12.00 10.77 -3.38
CA SER A 17 -12.85 10.89 -2.19
C SER A 17 -12.70 12.27 -1.51
N ASN A 18 -11.48 12.80 -1.44
CA ASN A 18 -11.20 14.13 -0.91
C ASN A 18 -11.86 15.25 -1.75
N ILE A 19 -11.79 15.16 -3.07
CA ILE A 19 -12.48 16.10 -3.97
C ILE A 19 -13.99 16.05 -3.74
N CYS A 20 -14.58 14.85 -3.66
CA CYS A 20 -16.02 14.69 -3.45
C CYS A 20 -16.46 15.25 -2.09
N LEU A 21 -15.65 15.12 -1.03
CA LEU A 21 -15.96 15.66 0.29
C LEU A 21 -15.82 17.19 0.35
N ASN A 22 -14.85 17.78 -0.36
CA ASN A 22 -14.78 19.23 -0.53
C ASN A 22 -15.99 19.78 -1.30
N ILE A 23 -16.50 19.05 -2.30
CA ILE A 23 -17.73 19.41 -3.03
C ILE A 23 -18.96 19.37 -2.10
N ILE A 24 -19.03 18.41 -1.17
CA ILE A 24 -20.06 18.41 -0.12
C ILE A 24 -19.97 19.69 0.73
N PHE A 25 -18.77 20.11 1.10
CA PHE A 25 -18.57 21.29 1.94
C PHE A 25 -18.96 22.60 1.24
N VAL A 26 -18.53 22.78 -0.02
CA VAL A 26 -18.74 24.04 -0.75
C VAL A 26 -20.16 24.14 -1.33
N GLU A 27 -20.70 23.02 -1.81
CA GLU A 27 -21.95 23.03 -2.58
C GLU A 27 -23.12 22.34 -1.84
N ASN A 28 -22.89 21.74 -0.67
CA ASN A 28 -23.85 20.91 0.07
C ASN A 28 -24.44 19.76 -0.78
N LYS A 29 -23.71 19.38 -1.84
CA LYS A 29 -24.12 18.36 -2.80
C LYS A 29 -23.61 17.00 -2.35
N LEU A 30 -24.52 16.19 -1.80
CA LEU A 30 -24.26 14.82 -1.33
C LEU A 30 -24.34 13.76 -2.44
N ILE A 31 -24.24 14.17 -3.71
CA ILE A 31 -24.44 13.33 -4.90
C ILE A 31 -23.51 12.11 -4.92
N HIS A 32 -22.33 12.24 -4.31
CA HIS A 32 -21.33 11.16 -4.20
C HIS A 32 -21.40 10.37 -2.88
N PHE A 33 -22.26 10.78 -1.94
CA PHE A 33 -22.44 10.15 -0.63
C PHE A 33 -23.93 10.06 -0.27
N PRO A 34 -24.73 9.22 -0.96
CA PRO A 34 -26.17 9.10 -0.72
C PRO A 34 -26.53 8.72 0.72
N CYS A 35 -25.67 7.97 1.41
CA CYS A 35 -25.86 7.61 2.82
C CYS A 35 -25.87 8.84 3.74
N CYS A 36 -25.13 9.90 3.41
CA CYS A 36 -25.18 11.15 4.15
C CYS A 36 -26.54 11.87 4.01
N GLU A 37 -27.29 11.65 2.93
CA GLU A 37 -28.66 12.15 2.82
C GLU A 37 -29.60 11.39 3.76
N VAL A 38 -29.42 10.07 3.85
CA VAL A 38 -30.18 9.22 4.79
C VAL A 38 -29.93 9.67 6.23
N ILE A 39 -28.66 9.89 6.61
CA ILE A 39 -28.30 10.40 7.94
C ILE A 39 -28.94 11.77 8.20
N LYS A 40 -28.92 12.70 7.24
CA LYS A 40 -29.60 14.00 7.40
C LYS A 40 -31.10 13.84 7.66
N GLN A 41 -31.76 12.91 6.95
CA GLN A 41 -33.18 12.64 7.13
C GLN A 41 -33.50 12.00 8.49
N GLU A 42 -32.62 11.13 9.01
CA GLU A 42 -32.80 10.49 10.33
C GLU A 42 -32.59 11.46 11.51
N PHE A 43 -31.81 12.51 11.33
CA PHE A 43 -31.49 13.50 12.36
C PHE A 43 -32.13 14.88 12.11
N ASP A 44 -33.32 14.93 11.50
CA ASP A 44 -34.13 16.14 11.27
C ASP A 44 -33.37 17.31 10.60
N ASN A 45 -32.38 17.01 9.76
CA ASN A 45 -31.47 17.98 9.13
C ASN A 45 -30.62 18.83 10.09
N GLU A 46 -30.60 18.54 11.39
CA GLU A 46 -29.74 19.24 12.37
C GLU A 46 -28.29 18.70 12.39
N PHE A 47 -28.05 17.55 11.74
CA PHE A 47 -26.72 16.95 11.70
C PHE A 47 -25.71 17.83 10.96
N LYS A 48 -24.69 18.29 11.69
CA LYS A 48 -23.58 19.08 11.15
C LYS A 48 -22.40 18.19 10.79
N PHE A 49 -22.11 18.08 9.50
CA PHE A 49 -20.96 17.33 8.98
C PHE A 49 -19.60 17.96 9.30
N GLU A 50 -19.58 19.16 9.88
CA GLU A 50 -18.36 19.93 10.17
C GLU A 50 -17.34 19.14 11.00
N HIS A 51 -17.80 18.35 11.97
CA HIS A 51 -16.91 17.48 12.76
C HIS A 51 -16.38 16.27 11.96
N CYS A 52 -17.21 15.69 11.08
CA CYS A 52 -16.77 14.62 10.19
C CYS A 52 -15.68 15.10 9.24
N ILE A 53 -15.75 16.36 8.80
CA ILE A 53 -14.77 16.96 7.89
C ILE A 53 -13.40 17.03 8.56
N THR A 54 -13.30 17.53 9.80
CA THR A 54 -12.02 17.58 10.52
C THR A 54 -11.36 16.21 10.62
N HIS A 55 -12.12 15.17 10.99
CA HIS A 55 -11.60 13.80 11.05
C HIS A 55 -11.15 13.27 9.69
N ILE A 56 -11.84 13.65 8.61
CA ILE A 56 -11.43 13.22 7.27
C ILE A 56 -10.18 13.96 6.81
N ASP A 57 -10.03 15.25 7.11
CA ASP A 57 -8.81 16.01 6.82
C ASP A 57 -7.59 15.42 7.53
N GLU A 58 -7.73 15.09 8.82
CA GLU A 58 -6.68 14.40 9.58
C GLU A 58 -6.34 13.04 8.94
N LEU A 59 -7.37 12.27 8.58
CA LEU A 59 -7.20 10.99 7.91
C LEU A 59 -6.43 11.13 6.58
N ILE A 60 -6.73 12.17 5.79
CA ILE A 60 -6.06 12.46 4.52
C ILE A 60 -4.58 12.79 4.75
N VAL A 61 -4.27 13.61 5.76
CA VAL A 61 -2.88 13.95 6.11
C VAL A 61 -2.10 12.69 6.45
N GLU A 62 -2.68 11.81 7.27
CA GLU A 62 -2.06 10.54 7.63
C GLU A 62 -1.85 9.61 6.41
N PHE A 63 -2.79 9.59 5.47
CA PHE A 63 -2.60 8.84 4.23
C PHE A 63 -1.49 9.42 3.37
N LYS A 64 -1.43 10.74 3.20
CA LYS A 64 -0.35 11.39 2.43
C LYS A 64 1.01 11.03 3.01
N ARG A 65 1.16 11.15 4.34
CA ARG A 65 2.37 10.74 5.08
C ARG A 65 2.71 9.28 4.79
N ARG A 66 1.74 8.37 4.91
CA ARG A 66 1.95 6.94 4.64
C ARG A 66 2.32 6.66 3.19
N PHE A 67 1.77 7.39 2.21
CA PHE A 67 2.17 7.24 0.81
C PHE A 67 3.60 7.71 0.56
N GLU A 68 4.04 8.79 1.19
CA GLU A 68 5.44 9.23 1.11
C GLU A 68 6.38 8.16 1.66
N GLU A 69 6.06 7.57 2.82
CA GLU A 69 6.81 6.44 3.38
C GLU A 69 6.88 5.24 2.41
N VAL A 70 5.80 4.94 1.70
CA VAL A 70 5.78 3.89 0.66
C VAL A 70 6.68 4.23 -0.53
N GLU A 71 6.71 5.48 -0.97
CA GLU A 71 7.58 5.90 -2.07
C GLU A 71 9.06 5.82 -1.67
N LEU A 72 9.41 6.08 -0.41
CA LEU A 72 10.77 5.83 0.11
C LEU A 72 11.14 4.35 0.05
N MET A 73 10.16 3.44 0.12
CA MET A 73 10.39 2.00 0.01
C MET A 73 10.44 1.47 -1.44
N ARG A 74 10.24 2.33 -2.44
CA ARG A 74 10.25 1.96 -3.86
C ARG A 74 11.50 1.14 -4.27
N PRO A 75 12.73 1.46 -3.81
CA PRO A 75 13.90 0.64 -4.13
C PRO A 75 13.80 -0.80 -3.60
N GLN A 76 13.34 -0.98 -2.37
CA GLN A 76 13.15 -2.31 -1.77
C GLN A 76 12.04 -3.08 -2.48
N ILE A 77 10.96 -2.39 -2.87
CA ILE A 77 9.90 -3.00 -3.66
C ILE A 77 10.41 -3.44 -5.02
N ASN A 78 11.27 -2.64 -5.66
CA ASN A 78 11.90 -3.02 -6.91
C ASN A 78 12.77 -4.27 -6.75
N LEU A 79 13.61 -4.31 -5.70
CA LEU A 79 14.41 -5.48 -5.34
C LEU A 79 13.54 -6.72 -5.15
N PHE A 80 12.43 -6.58 -4.40
CA PHE A 80 11.54 -7.69 -4.10
C PHE A 80 10.89 -8.33 -5.34
N ASN A 81 10.61 -7.53 -6.37
CA ASN A 81 9.98 -8.00 -7.62
C ASN A 81 10.98 -8.40 -8.70
N ASN A 82 12.18 -7.82 -8.70
CA ASN A 82 13.15 -7.92 -9.78
C ASN A 82 14.49 -8.47 -9.29
N LEU A 83 14.46 -9.43 -8.36
CA LEU A 83 15.62 -9.93 -7.63
C LEU A 83 16.79 -10.35 -8.54
N MET A 84 16.50 -10.89 -9.73
CA MET A 84 17.49 -11.40 -10.67
C MET A 84 18.10 -10.33 -11.60
N SER A 85 17.51 -9.13 -11.65
CA SER A 85 17.93 -8.06 -12.58
C SER A 85 18.32 -6.76 -11.88
N VAL A 86 18.33 -6.73 -10.55
CA VAL A 86 18.85 -5.58 -9.81
C VAL A 86 20.37 -5.48 -9.91
N GLU A 87 20.85 -4.25 -9.97
CA GLU A 87 22.27 -3.93 -9.80
C GLU A 87 22.65 -4.11 -8.33
N ILE A 88 23.50 -5.11 -8.05
CA ILE A 88 23.89 -5.51 -6.69
C ILE A 88 24.55 -4.34 -5.95
N GLU A 89 25.40 -3.57 -6.64
CA GLU A 89 26.17 -2.45 -6.09
C GLU A 89 25.30 -1.31 -5.56
N LYS A 90 24.05 -1.22 -6.04
CA LYS A 90 23.07 -0.21 -5.62
C LYS A 90 22.17 -0.68 -4.46
N GLN A 91 22.30 -1.94 -4.02
CA GLN A 91 21.50 -2.48 -2.92
C GLN A 91 22.16 -2.26 -1.56
N ASP A 92 21.41 -2.50 -0.48
CA ASP A 92 21.93 -2.44 0.88
C ASP A 92 23.14 -3.38 1.04
N PRO A 93 24.28 -2.92 1.59
CA PRO A 93 25.49 -3.72 1.74
C PRO A 93 25.26 -5.08 2.44
N SER A 94 24.31 -5.15 3.37
CA SER A 94 23.97 -6.40 4.06
C SER A 94 23.36 -7.46 3.15
N LEU A 95 22.73 -7.06 2.04
CA LEU A 95 22.09 -7.95 1.07
C LEU A 95 23.02 -8.35 -0.07
N GLN A 96 24.07 -7.56 -0.36
CA GLN A 96 24.86 -7.70 -1.59
C GLN A 96 25.53 -9.06 -1.73
N LEU A 97 26.03 -9.64 -0.63
CA LEU A 97 26.70 -10.94 -0.64
C LEU A 97 25.73 -12.06 -1.03
N GLU A 98 24.60 -12.15 -0.33
CA GLU A 98 23.57 -13.16 -0.62
C GLU A 98 22.95 -12.95 -2.01
N LEU A 99 22.81 -11.70 -2.47
CA LEU A 99 22.35 -11.40 -3.84
C LEU A 99 23.31 -11.91 -4.90
N CYS A 100 24.62 -11.71 -4.71
CA CYS A 100 25.64 -12.18 -5.63
C CYS A 100 25.61 -13.72 -5.74
N GLU A 101 25.54 -14.42 -4.60
CA GLU A 101 25.45 -15.87 -4.58
C GLU A 101 24.15 -16.37 -5.22
N LEU A 102 23.03 -15.69 -4.96
CA LEU A 102 21.73 -16.09 -5.47
C LEU A 102 21.60 -15.86 -6.99
N GLN A 103 22.08 -14.72 -7.50
CA GLN A 103 22.01 -14.39 -8.93
C GLN A 103 22.97 -15.26 -9.77
N THR A 104 24.04 -15.78 -9.17
CA THR A 104 25.01 -16.67 -9.84
C THR A 104 24.67 -18.16 -9.70
N ASP A 105 23.68 -18.52 -8.86
CA ASP A 105 23.23 -19.90 -8.68
C ASP A 105 22.40 -20.37 -9.90
N PRO A 106 22.88 -21.36 -10.68
CA PRO A 106 22.20 -21.80 -11.90
C PRO A 106 20.80 -22.39 -11.67
N PHE A 107 20.54 -22.92 -10.47
CA PHE A 107 19.26 -23.56 -10.14
C PHE A 107 18.21 -22.57 -9.66
N LEU A 108 18.64 -21.42 -9.11
CA LEU A 108 17.75 -20.39 -8.59
C LEU A 108 17.56 -19.24 -9.59
N SER A 109 18.60 -18.86 -10.33
CA SER A 109 18.56 -17.80 -11.34
C SER A 109 17.58 -18.06 -12.48
N ALA A 110 17.28 -19.33 -12.79
CA ALA A 110 16.32 -19.72 -13.82
C ALA A 110 14.85 -19.70 -13.36
N LYS A 111 14.58 -19.48 -12.06
CA LYS A 111 13.21 -19.48 -11.53
C LYS A 111 12.55 -18.11 -11.68
N GLU A 112 11.25 -18.13 -11.97
CA GLU A 112 10.41 -16.95 -11.90
C GLU A 112 10.32 -16.44 -10.45
N ILE A 113 10.49 -15.14 -10.26
CA ILE A 113 10.43 -14.50 -8.94
C ILE A 113 8.98 -14.18 -8.61
N ASP A 114 8.37 -15.05 -7.82
CA ASP A 114 7.05 -14.83 -7.26
C ASP A 114 7.08 -14.90 -5.71
N VAL A 115 5.91 -14.79 -5.09
CA VAL A 115 5.76 -14.87 -3.63
C VAL A 115 6.23 -16.22 -3.09
N SER A 116 6.09 -17.30 -3.87
CA SER A 116 6.49 -18.64 -3.46
C SER A 116 8.00 -18.83 -3.53
N PHE A 117 8.69 -18.21 -4.49
CA PHE A 117 10.15 -18.24 -4.64
C PHE A 117 10.86 -17.90 -3.33
N TRP A 118 10.48 -16.81 -2.67
CA TRP A 118 11.06 -16.36 -1.41
C TRP A 118 10.94 -17.40 -0.28
N LYS A 119 9.93 -18.26 -0.32
CA LYS A 119 9.73 -19.36 0.65
C LYS A 119 10.62 -20.57 0.36
N THR A 120 11.12 -20.70 -0.87
CA THR A 120 11.98 -21.82 -1.29
C THR A 120 13.47 -21.59 -1.01
N LEU A 121 13.85 -20.38 -0.61
CA LEU A 121 15.24 -20.07 -0.28
C LEU A 121 15.71 -20.87 0.95
N PRO A 122 16.84 -21.60 0.86
CA PRO A 122 17.46 -22.23 2.03
C PRO A 122 17.79 -21.21 3.11
N VAL A 123 17.37 -21.50 4.36
CA VAL A 123 17.57 -20.58 5.50
C VAL A 123 19.06 -20.44 5.81
N GLU A 124 19.80 -21.53 5.65
CA GLU A 124 21.21 -21.63 5.99
C GLU A 124 22.11 -20.82 5.07
N LYS A 125 21.61 -20.47 3.87
CA LYS A 125 22.36 -19.75 2.83
C LYS A 125 21.86 -18.32 2.60
N TYR A 126 20.55 -18.08 2.71
CA TYR A 126 19.94 -16.80 2.33
C TYR A 126 19.09 -16.20 3.47
N LEU A 127 19.64 -16.18 4.68
CA LEU A 127 18.91 -15.72 5.87
C LEU A 127 18.51 -14.24 5.74
N ILE A 128 19.41 -13.38 5.28
CA ILE A 128 19.19 -11.93 5.22
C ILE A 128 18.15 -11.61 4.14
N LEU A 129 18.21 -12.26 2.98
CA LEU A 129 17.22 -12.14 1.91
C LEU A 129 15.85 -12.68 2.32
N ARG A 130 15.80 -13.74 3.13
CA ARG A 130 14.54 -14.22 3.70
C ARG A 130 13.94 -13.25 4.71
N ASP A 131 14.75 -12.68 5.59
CA ASP A 131 14.30 -11.67 6.54
C ASP A 131 13.80 -10.41 5.83
N PHE A 132 14.49 -9.99 4.77
CA PHE A 132 14.04 -8.95 3.87
C PHE A 132 12.66 -9.29 3.26
N ALA A 133 12.49 -10.50 2.72
CA ALA A 133 11.21 -10.92 2.14
C ALA A 133 10.07 -10.93 3.17
N LEU A 134 10.34 -11.38 4.40
CA LEU A 134 9.37 -11.38 5.49
C LEU A 134 8.92 -9.96 5.85
N LYS A 135 9.84 -8.99 5.89
CA LYS A 135 9.51 -7.57 6.07
C LYS A 135 8.59 -7.07 4.96
N MET A 136 8.91 -7.40 3.70
CA MET A 136 8.07 -7.02 2.56
C MET A 136 6.68 -7.68 2.62
N PHE A 137 6.58 -8.96 2.97
CA PHE A 137 5.30 -9.64 3.15
C PHE A 137 4.45 -9.02 4.25
N SER A 138 5.05 -8.67 5.39
CA SER A 138 4.37 -8.01 6.51
C SER A 138 3.81 -6.65 6.07
N MET A 139 4.62 -5.85 5.37
CA MET A 139 4.19 -4.56 4.84
C MET A 139 2.99 -4.71 3.90
N PHE A 140 3.05 -5.62 2.92
CA PHE A 140 1.93 -5.83 1.99
C PHE A 140 0.68 -6.40 2.67
N GLY A 141 0.82 -7.24 3.69
CA GLY A 141 -0.30 -7.73 4.49
C GLY A 141 -1.08 -6.60 5.15
N THR A 142 -0.40 -5.61 5.72
CA THR A 142 -1.08 -4.44 6.32
C THR A 142 -1.80 -3.57 5.30
N THR A 143 -1.25 -3.45 4.07
CA THR A 143 -1.91 -2.68 3.00
C THR A 143 -3.20 -3.32 2.49
N TYR A 144 -3.28 -4.65 2.48
CA TYR A 144 -4.51 -5.37 2.12
C TYR A 144 -5.62 -5.14 3.17
N ILE A 145 -5.27 -5.10 4.45
CA ILE A 145 -6.25 -4.81 5.51
C ILE A 145 -6.85 -3.41 5.31
N CYS A 146 -6.00 -2.40 5.02
CA CYS A 146 -6.49 -1.06 4.67
C CYS A 146 -7.43 -1.08 3.46
N GLU A 147 -7.12 -1.86 2.41
CA GLU A 147 -8.00 -2.02 1.24
C GLU A 147 -9.39 -2.55 1.62
N CYS A 148 -9.44 -3.61 2.43
CA CYS A 148 -10.69 -4.20 2.87
C CYS A 148 -11.53 -3.18 3.65
N THR A 149 -10.91 -2.43 4.55
CA THR A 149 -11.60 -1.38 5.30
C THR A 149 -12.17 -0.30 4.37
N PHE A 150 -11.40 0.19 3.40
CA PHE A 150 -11.88 1.20 2.45
C PHE A 150 -12.94 0.69 1.47
N SER A 151 -12.83 -0.56 1.05
CA SER A 151 -13.84 -1.16 0.19
C SER A 151 -15.17 -1.27 0.94
N ASN A 152 -15.12 -1.57 2.24
CA ASN A 152 -16.31 -1.56 3.09
C ASN A 152 -16.89 -0.15 3.29
N LEU A 153 -16.08 0.90 3.32
CA LEU A 153 -16.58 2.29 3.34
C LEU A 153 -17.40 2.67 2.09
N LYS A 154 -17.26 1.96 0.97
CA LYS A 154 -18.11 2.16 -0.22
C LYS A 154 -19.51 1.55 -0.06
N HIS A 155 -19.68 0.67 0.92
CA HIS A 155 -20.92 -0.06 1.20
C HIS A 155 -21.65 0.49 2.43
N ILE A 156 -21.11 1.53 3.07
CA ILE A 156 -21.80 2.35 4.06
C ILE A 156 -22.37 3.55 3.32
#